data_AF-A0A819LIT4-F1
#
_entry.id   AF-A0A819LIT4-F1
#
_cell.length_a   1.000
_cell.length_b   1.000
_cell.length_c   1.000
_cell.angle_alpha   90.00
_cell.angle_beta   90.00
_cell.angle_gamma   90.00
#
_symmetry.space_group_name_H-M   'P 1'
#
loop_
_entity.id
_entity.type
_entity.pdbx_description
1 polymer ?
#
loop_
_entity_poly.entity_id
_entity_poly.type
_entity_poly.pdbx_seq_one_letter_code
_entity_poly.pdbx_strand_id
1 'polypeptide(L)'
;MSANKIETHVNGINTLETDVINSCKTQATQDALSIENSEQFQEHPIFQKYLPKQLSQVLEHWLSDGTLDADQKQIFRTCAEFLLQSTKTDSNAKQWISQQSELINFTEKCLNEIGAYGYYIGIGGLEDPNLESFDWLIQAFENVQCKQLLDVLVKCVTSRFYVDALRGLSEGKSTSLSITEHFLLVTCPNYIVTCDRDKSYSSKIANEMLNHYDDLLAHFLPHVKQWTTSIMSCLFYPMKIVLSTIPSLPYEQRKPMYDIILVILLNTSTCDLNGERPRHKMIYTSLCLLVEMVRCDVILLNELKNKSDIKSDLIKVLNDLSKYESDEQIQLKAIELTSLLVPEEEFRKENNTEQVTGLFVKSFNVAVQDGKLNKADGVLRGFSGRDIA
;
A
#
# COMPACT_ATOMS: atom_id res chain seq x y z
N MET A 1 2.87 -47.01 -29.39
CA MET A 1 1.88 -46.90 -28.30
C MET A 1 1.48 -45.45 -28.24
N SER A 2 0.24 -45.19 -28.63
CA SER A 2 -0.26 -43.97 -29.27
C SER A 2 -0.99 -43.03 -28.32
N ALA A 3 -1.03 -41.76 -28.73
CA ALA A 3 -1.64 -40.59 -28.10
C ALA A 3 -3.17 -40.60 -27.89
N ASN A 4 -3.80 -41.77 -27.68
CA ASN A 4 -5.27 -41.91 -27.64
C ASN A 4 -5.84 -42.27 -26.26
N LYS A 5 -5.40 -41.61 -25.18
CA LYS A 5 -5.99 -41.85 -23.83
C LYS A 5 -6.49 -40.60 -23.09
N ILE A 6 -6.63 -39.47 -23.79
CA ILE A 6 -7.26 -38.25 -23.23
C ILE A 6 -8.59 -37.91 -23.93
N GLU A 7 -9.03 -38.70 -24.92
CA GLU A 7 -10.21 -38.34 -25.74
C GLU A 7 -11.53 -39.04 -25.38
N THR A 8 -11.58 -39.84 -24.33
CA THR A 8 -12.82 -40.55 -23.98
C THR A 8 -13.14 -40.39 -22.51
N HIS A 9 -13.66 -39.21 -22.13
CA HIS A 9 -14.69 -39.02 -21.10
C HIS A 9 -15.29 -37.59 -21.16
N VAL A 10 -15.69 -37.16 -22.37
CA VAL A 10 -16.47 -35.93 -22.55
C VAL A 10 -17.71 -36.29 -23.37
N ASN A 11 -18.75 -36.72 -22.67
CA ASN A 11 -20.13 -36.65 -23.14
C ASN A 11 -21.02 -36.63 -21.89
N GLY A 12 -21.31 -35.42 -21.40
CA GLY A 12 -22.35 -35.20 -20.39
C GLY A 12 -22.01 -34.35 -19.16
N ILE A 13 -21.00 -33.47 -19.17
CA ILE A 13 -20.71 -32.52 -18.07
C ILE A 13 -20.33 -31.16 -18.68
N ASN A 14 -20.71 -30.05 -18.04
CA ASN A 14 -20.31 -28.66 -18.31
C ASN A 14 -18.77 -28.52 -18.39
N THR A 15 -18.19 -28.91 -19.53
CA THR A 15 -16.76 -29.17 -19.66
C THR A 15 -15.92 -27.90 -19.58
N LEU A 16 -16.40 -26.77 -20.10
CA LEU A 16 -15.63 -25.53 -20.10
C LEU A 16 -15.36 -24.93 -18.70
N GLU A 17 -16.20 -25.18 -17.71
CA GLU A 17 -16.09 -24.56 -16.36
C GLU A 17 -15.27 -25.43 -15.41
N THR A 18 -15.56 -26.73 -15.42
CA THR A 18 -14.84 -27.74 -14.63
C THR A 18 -13.38 -27.82 -15.09
N ASP A 19 -13.12 -27.68 -16.40
CA ASP A 19 -11.78 -27.70 -16.96
C ASP A 19 -10.95 -26.49 -16.51
N VAL A 20 -11.54 -25.31 -16.37
CA VAL A 20 -10.81 -24.09 -15.93
C VAL A 20 -10.48 -24.13 -14.45
N ILE A 21 -11.44 -24.53 -13.61
CA ILE A 21 -11.21 -24.66 -12.17
C ILE A 21 -10.13 -25.71 -11.90
N ASN A 22 -10.23 -26.88 -12.53
CA ASN A 22 -9.25 -27.95 -12.35
C ASN A 22 -7.88 -27.56 -12.90
N SER A 23 -7.83 -26.86 -14.04
CA SER A 23 -6.58 -26.39 -14.63
C SER A 23 -5.88 -25.36 -13.74
N CYS A 24 -6.60 -24.36 -13.23
CA CYS A 24 -6.04 -23.35 -12.33
C CYS A 24 -5.56 -23.98 -11.00
N LYS A 25 -6.36 -24.89 -10.41
CA LYS A 25 -5.98 -25.59 -9.18
C LYS A 25 -4.75 -26.48 -9.37
N THR A 26 -4.70 -27.25 -10.45
CA THR A 26 -3.57 -28.15 -10.75
C THR A 26 -2.28 -27.38 -10.93
N GLN A 27 -2.34 -26.24 -11.62
CA GLN A 27 -1.17 -25.38 -11.82
C GLN A 27 -0.77 -24.59 -10.58
N ALA A 28 -1.72 -24.19 -9.73
CA ALA A 28 -1.40 -23.55 -8.45
C ALA A 28 -0.64 -24.49 -7.50
N THR A 29 -0.86 -25.81 -7.60
CA THR A 29 -0.13 -26.83 -6.80
C THR A 29 1.20 -27.28 -7.38
N GLN A 30 1.47 -26.98 -8.64
CA GLN A 30 2.78 -27.22 -9.27
C GLN A 30 3.56 -25.91 -9.16
N ASP A 31 4.41 -25.78 -8.14
CA ASP A 31 5.14 -24.54 -7.72
C ASP A 31 5.95 -23.79 -8.80
N ALA A 32 5.88 -24.20 -10.07
CA ALA A 32 6.25 -23.39 -11.21
C ALA A 32 5.42 -23.81 -12.43
N LEU A 33 4.75 -22.86 -13.08
CA LEU A 33 4.43 -22.99 -14.50
C LEU A 33 5.75 -23.30 -15.20
N SER A 34 5.93 -24.54 -15.65
CA SER A 34 7.17 -25.04 -16.27
C SER A 34 7.28 -24.51 -17.70
N ILE A 35 7.11 -23.19 -17.87
CA ILE A 35 7.03 -22.51 -19.14
C ILE A 35 8.32 -21.70 -19.28
N GLU A 36 9.22 -22.20 -20.13
CA GLU A 36 10.59 -21.71 -20.22
C GLU A 36 10.73 -20.42 -21.03
N ASN A 37 9.71 -20.02 -21.81
CA ASN A 37 9.74 -18.80 -22.63
C ASN A 37 8.35 -18.16 -22.83
N SER A 38 8.34 -16.87 -23.18
CA SER A 38 7.12 -16.03 -23.26
C SER A 38 6.13 -16.46 -24.34
N GLU A 39 6.60 -17.05 -25.44
CA GLU A 39 5.75 -17.56 -26.52
C GLU A 39 4.91 -18.76 -26.06
N GLN A 40 5.53 -19.75 -25.39
CA GLN A 40 4.80 -20.89 -24.82
C GLN A 40 3.80 -20.47 -23.73
N PHE A 41 4.07 -19.37 -23.04
CA PHE A 41 3.15 -18.82 -22.04
C PHE A 41 1.90 -18.23 -22.66
N GLN A 42 2.07 -17.46 -23.74
CA GLN A 42 0.96 -16.83 -24.47
C GLN A 42 0.13 -17.86 -25.25
N GLU A 43 0.73 -18.96 -25.67
CA GLU A 43 0.03 -20.08 -26.33
C GLU A 43 -0.62 -21.05 -25.33
N HIS A 44 -0.32 -20.94 -24.03
CA HIS A 44 -0.90 -21.82 -23.03
C HIS A 44 -2.43 -21.60 -22.94
N PRO A 45 -3.27 -22.64 -23.13
CA PRO A 45 -4.73 -22.48 -23.26
C PRO A 45 -5.40 -21.71 -22.11
N ILE A 46 -4.85 -21.84 -20.89
CA ILE A 46 -5.32 -21.11 -19.71
C ILE A 46 -5.18 -19.59 -19.89
N PHE A 47 -4.03 -19.12 -20.33
CA PHE A 47 -3.77 -17.70 -20.54
C PHE A 47 -4.34 -17.19 -21.86
N GLN A 48 -4.38 -18.02 -22.90
CA GLN A 48 -4.87 -17.61 -24.21
C GLN A 48 -6.40 -17.55 -24.29
N LYS A 49 -7.09 -18.53 -23.70
CA LYS A 49 -8.52 -18.77 -23.95
C LYS A 49 -9.37 -18.69 -22.70
N TYR A 50 -8.90 -19.25 -21.59
CA TYR A 50 -9.76 -19.49 -20.44
C TYR A 50 -9.81 -18.30 -19.47
N LEU A 51 -8.67 -17.82 -18.98
CA LEU A 51 -8.63 -16.74 -17.98
C LEU A 51 -9.23 -15.41 -18.47
N PRO A 52 -8.86 -14.86 -19.65
CA PRO A 52 -9.42 -13.57 -20.09
C PRO A 52 -10.93 -13.65 -20.22
N LYS A 53 -11.41 -14.72 -20.85
CA LYS A 53 -12.83 -14.93 -21.14
C LYS A 53 -13.63 -15.08 -19.84
N GLN A 54 -13.21 -15.99 -18.96
CA GLN A 54 -13.97 -16.31 -17.75
C GLN A 54 -14.00 -15.13 -16.78
N LEU A 55 -12.86 -14.46 -16.56
CA LEU A 55 -12.82 -13.28 -15.68
C LEU A 55 -13.61 -12.11 -16.26
N SER A 56 -13.50 -11.83 -17.57
CA SER A 56 -14.26 -10.74 -18.19
C SER A 56 -15.76 -11.02 -18.13
N GLN A 57 -16.20 -12.26 -18.39
CA GLN A 57 -17.61 -12.66 -18.26
C GLN A 57 -18.11 -12.51 -16.82
N VAL A 58 -17.34 -12.99 -15.84
CA VAL A 58 -17.70 -12.84 -14.42
C VAL A 58 -17.85 -11.38 -14.03
N LEU A 59 -16.90 -10.52 -14.40
CA LEU A 59 -16.98 -9.10 -14.08
C LEU A 59 -18.14 -8.40 -14.79
N GLU A 60 -18.41 -8.76 -16.05
CA GLU A 60 -19.57 -8.25 -16.80
C GLU A 60 -20.90 -8.63 -16.13
N HIS A 61 -21.05 -9.88 -15.69
CA HIS A 61 -22.24 -10.32 -14.97
C HIS A 61 -22.37 -9.62 -13.62
N TRP A 62 -21.27 -9.49 -12.88
CA TRP A 62 -21.29 -8.79 -11.60
C TRP A 62 -21.68 -7.31 -11.75
N LEU A 63 -21.22 -6.65 -12.82
CA LEU A 63 -21.59 -5.27 -13.16
C LEU A 63 -23.06 -5.10 -13.54
N SER A 64 -23.64 -6.08 -14.24
CA SER A 64 -25.01 -5.99 -14.75
C SER A 64 -26.06 -6.40 -13.73
N ASP A 65 -25.85 -7.54 -13.07
CA ASP A 65 -26.85 -8.17 -12.19
C ASP A 65 -26.57 -7.92 -10.70
N GLY A 66 -25.41 -7.37 -10.37
CA GLY A 66 -24.99 -7.09 -8.99
C GLY A 66 -24.74 -8.33 -8.13
N THR A 67 -24.94 -9.53 -8.68
CA THR A 67 -24.80 -10.81 -7.98
C THR A 67 -24.16 -11.84 -8.89
N LEU A 68 -23.51 -12.84 -8.28
CA LEU A 68 -22.94 -13.99 -8.97
C LEU A 68 -23.55 -15.27 -8.41
N ASP A 69 -23.81 -16.22 -9.29
CA ASP A 69 -24.20 -17.58 -8.89
C ASP A 69 -23.02 -18.34 -8.24
N ALA A 70 -23.28 -19.55 -7.75
CA ALA A 70 -22.28 -20.34 -7.03
C ALA A 70 -21.07 -20.72 -7.92
N ASP A 71 -21.32 -21.00 -9.20
CA ASP A 71 -20.28 -21.44 -10.13
C ASP A 71 -19.42 -20.25 -10.56
N GLN A 72 -20.05 -19.12 -10.89
CA GLN A 72 -19.38 -17.85 -11.18
C GLN A 72 -18.52 -17.38 -10.00
N LYS A 73 -19.02 -17.48 -8.76
CA LYS A 73 -18.23 -17.19 -7.55
C LYS A 73 -16.99 -18.07 -7.45
N GLN A 74 -17.15 -19.37 -7.66
CA GLN A 74 -16.04 -20.31 -7.58
C GLN A 74 -15.00 -20.06 -8.68
N ILE A 75 -15.44 -19.77 -9.90
CA ILE A 75 -14.58 -19.38 -11.03
C ILE A 75 -13.81 -18.11 -10.69
N PHE A 76 -14.51 -17.07 -10.22
CA PHE A 76 -13.87 -15.80 -9.89
C PHE A 76 -12.77 -15.98 -8.85
N ARG A 77 -13.12 -16.62 -7.73
CA ARG A 77 -12.21 -16.92 -6.63
C ARG A 77 -10.97 -17.64 -7.11
N THR A 78 -11.17 -18.74 -7.86
CA THR A 78 -10.08 -19.61 -8.30
C THR A 78 -9.15 -18.90 -9.30
N CYS A 79 -9.73 -18.15 -10.25
CA CYS A 79 -8.95 -17.46 -11.27
C CYS A 79 -8.20 -16.24 -10.70
N ALA A 80 -8.84 -15.46 -9.81
CA ALA A 80 -8.21 -14.30 -9.18
C ALA A 80 -7.08 -14.72 -8.23
N GLU A 81 -7.28 -15.77 -7.44
CA GLU A 81 -6.23 -16.33 -6.58
C GLU A 81 -5.04 -16.83 -7.41
N PHE A 82 -5.31 -17.59 -8.48
CA PHE A 82 -4.27 -18.06 -9.39
C PHE A 82 -3.46 -16.89 -9.96
N LEU A 83 -4.12 -15.85 -10.49
CA LEU A 83 -3.43 -14.67 -11.03
C LEU A 83 -2.62 -13.94 -9.97
N LEU A 84 -3.14 -13.79 -8.76
CA LEU A 84 -2.41 -13.17 -7.66
C LEU A 84 -1.12 -13.94 -7.36
N GLN A 85 -1.16 -15.27 -7.32
CA GLN A 85 0.04 -16.08 -7.06
C GLN A 85 1.00 -16.04 -8.25
N SER A 86 0.52 -16.23 -9.48
CA SER A 86 1.37 -16.22 -10.68
C SER A 86 2.08 -14.88 -10.87
N THR A 87 1.36 -13.76 -10.68
CA THR A 87 1.95 -12.42 -10.85
C THR A 87 2.92 -12.02 -9.76
N LYS A 88 3.00 -12.73 -8.62
CA LYS A 88 4.04 -12.45 -7.61
C LYS A 88 5.43 -12.85 -8.09
N THR A 89 5.53 -13.99 -8.77
CA THR A 89 6.82 -14.66 -9.04
C THR A 89 7.18 -14.73 -10.53
N ASP A 90 6.20 -14.75 -11.43
CA ASP A 90 6.41 -15.04 -12.85
C ASP A 90 6.33 -13.75 -13.72
N SER A 91 7.42 -13.44 -14.44
CA SER A 91 7.48 -12.29 -15.35
C SER A 91 6.57 -12.42 -16.58
N ASN A 92 6.32 -13.64 -17.07
CA ASN A 92 5.42 -13.87 -18.19
C ASN A 92 3.96 -13.64 -17.78
N ALA A 93 3.58 -14.07 -16.57
CA ALA A 93 2.25 -13.76 -16.01
C ALA A 93 2.06 -12.25 -15.85
N LYS A 94 3.09 -11.55 -15.38
CA LYS A 94 3.08 -10.08 -15.28
C LYS A 94 2.89 -9.41 -16.63
N GLN A 95 3.63 -9.85 -17.64
CA GLN A 95 3.50 -9.30 -19.00
C GLN A 95 2.11 -9.58 -19.58
N TRP A 96 1.60 -10.80 -19.41
CA TRP A 96 0.31 -11.20 -19.95
C TRP A 96 -0.85 -10.37 -19.39
N ILE A 97 -0.94 -10.21 -18.06
CA ILE A 97 -2.08 -9.50 -17.44
C ILE A 97 -2.09 -8.02 -17.83
N SER A 98 -0.91 -7.41 -18.02
CA SER A 98 -0.77 -6.03 -18.49
C SER A 98 -1.30 -5.79 -19.91
N GLN A 99 -1.48 -6.85 -20.70
CA GLN A 99 -1.96 -6.80 -22.08
C GLN A 99 -3.47 -7.09 -22.21
N GLN A 100 -4.14 -7.50 -21.12
CA GLN A 100 -5.56 -7.88 -21.16
C GLN A 100 -6.50 -6.67 -21.11
N SER A 101 -6.56 -5.91 -22.21
CA SER A 101 -7.35 -4.67 -22.32
C SER A 101 -8.83 -4.80 -21.93
N GLU A 102 -9.47 -5.90 -22.31
CA GLU A 102 -10.88 -6.17 -21.97
C GLU A 102 -11.07 -6.39 -20.47
N LEU A 103 -10.22 -7.21 -19.84
CA LEU A 103 -10.25 -7.47 -18.41
C LEU A 103 -9.98 -6.18 -17.61
N ILE A 104 -9.03 -5.36 -18.07
CA ILE A 104 -8.72 -4.05 -17.47
C ILE A 104 -9.93 -3.12 -17.55
N ASN A 105 -10.61 -3.05 -18.70
CA ASN A 105 -11.80 -2.22 -18.89
C ASN A 105 -12.96 -2.64 -17.96
N PHE A 106 -13.25 -3.93 -17.83
CA PHE A 106 -14.27 -4.40 -16.88
C PHE A 106 -13.89 -4.12 -15.43
N THR A 107 -12.61 -4.31 -15.08
CA THR A 107 -12.09 -3.98 -13.75
C THR A 107 -12.23 -2.49 -13.45
N GLU A 108 -11.92 -1.62 -14.41
CA GLU A 108 -12.08 -0.17 -14.32
C GLU A 108 -13.54 0.22 -14.06
N LYS A 109 -14.48 -0.39 -14.78
CA LYS A 109 -15.92 -0.17 -14.57
C LYS A 109 -16.35 -0.58 -13.16
N CYS A 110 -15.95 -1.76 -12.67
CA CYS A 110 -16.25 -2.19 -11.30
C CYS A 110 -15.72 -1.19 -10.26
N LEU A 111 -14.46 -0.76 -10.42
CA LEU A 111 -13.87 0.24 -9.52
C LEU A 111 -14.61 1.57 -9.58
N ASN A 112 -15.06 2.00 -10.75
CA ASN A 112 -15.83 3.23 -10.90
C ASN A 112 -17.19 3.16 -10.19
N GLU A 113 -17.89 2.02 -10.26
CA GLU A 113 -19.14 1.79 -9.52
C GLU A 113 -18.92 1.82 -8.00
N ILE A 114 -17.84 1.19 -7.52
CA ILE A 114 -17.43 1.24 -6.10
C ILE A 114 -17.15 2.68 -5.66
N GLY A 115 -16.27 3.38 -6.39
CA GLY A 115 -15.85 4.74 -6.02
C GLY A 115 -16.96 5.79 -6.11
N ALA A 116 -17.86 5.66 -7.10
CA ALA A 116 -18.93 6.64 -7.34
C ALA A 116 -20.17 6.40 -6.46
N TYR A 117 -20.59 5.14 -6.30
CA TYR A 117 -21.88 4.81 -5.69
C TYR A 117 -21.77 3.96 -4.43
N GLY A 118 -20.59 3.42 -4.14
CA GLY A 118 -20.39 2.53 -3.00
C GLY A 118 -21.02 1.17 -3.23
N TYR A 119 -21.26 0.79 -4.48
CA TYR A 119 -21.73 -0.55 -4.79
C TYR A 119 -20.68 -1.58 -4.37
N TYR A 120 -21.15 -2.77 -4.00
CA TYR A 120 -20.33 -3.91 -3.59
C TYR A 120 -19.54 -3.71 -2.27
N ILE A 121 -19.62 -2.53 -1.66
CA ILE A 121 -19.14 -2.26 -0.31
C ILE A 121 -20.22 -2.69 0.69
N GLY A 122 -19.82 -3.34 1.78
CA GLY A 122 -20.78 -3.81 2.77
C GLY A 122 -21.51 -2.65 3.45
N ILE A 123 -22.83 -2.57 3.28
CA ILE A 123 -23.70 -1.62 3.98
C ILE A 123 -24.40 -2.38 5.12
N GLY A 124 -24.26 -1.90 6.36
CA GLY A 124 -24.93 -2.51 7.52
C GLY A 124 -24.34 -3.85 7.98
N GLY A 125 -23.06 -4.11 7.70
CA GLY A 125 -22.34 -5.31 8.16
C GLY A 125 -22.53 -6.57 7.29
N LEU A 126 -23.18 -6.45 6.13
CA LEU A 126 -23.27 -7.51 5.12
C LEU A 126 -22.24 -7.25 4.02
N GLU A 127 -21.17 -8.03 3.97
CA GLU A 127 -20.14 -7.94 2.93
C GLU A 127 -20.62 -8.52 1.60
N ASP A 128 -20.17 -7.95 0.48
CA ASP A 128 -20.32 -8.59 -0.83
C ASP A 128 -19.38 -9.81 -0.90
N PRO A 129 -19.90 -11.03 -1.11
CA PRO A 129 -19.09 -12.25 -1.15
C PRO A 129 -18.08 -12.29 -2.30
N ASN A 130 -18.22 -11.42 -3.31
CA ASN A 130 -17.35 -11.36 -4.48
C ASN A 130 -16.17 -10.40 -4.27
N LEU A 131 -16.26 -9.50 -3.28
CA LEU A 131 -15.24 -8.47 -3.05
C LEU A 131 -13.88 -9.06 -2.70
N GLU A 132 -13.84 -10.21 -2.01
CA GLU A 132 -12.59 -10.92 -1.72
C GLU A 132 -11.86 -11.34 -3.01
N SER A 133 -12.59 -11.87 -3.98
CA SER A 133 -12.01 -12.29 -5.26
C SER A 133 -11.58 -11.09 -6.10
N PHE A 134 -12.33 -9.99 -6.03
CA PHE A 134 -11.97 -8.75 -6.69
C PHE A 134 -10.74 -8.09 -6.06
N ASP A 135 -10.60 -8.12 -4.74
CA ASP A 135 -9.41 -7.67 -4.02
C ASP A 135 -8.14 -8.39 -4.50
N TRP A 136 -8.20 -9.72 -4.65
CA TRP A 136 -7.08 -10.49 -5.20
C TRP A 136 -6.75 -10.11 -6.65
N LEU A 137 -7.77 -9.85 -7.48
CA LEU A 137 -7.55 -9.38 -8.85
C LEU A 137 -6.86 -8.00 -8.87
N ILE A 138 -7.27 -7.07 -8.02
CA ILE A 138 -6.61 -5.76 -7.89
C ILE A 138 -5.16 -5.91 -7.43
N GLN A 139 -4.88 -6.78 -6.46
CA GLN A 139 -3.50 -7.08 -6.06
C GLN A 139 -2.68 -7.71 -7.20
N ALA A 140 -3.28 -8.54 -8.07
CA ALA A 140 -2.59 -9.06 -9.25
C ALA A 140 -2.23 -7.95 -10.25
N PHE A 141 -3.12 -6.98 -10.45
CA PHE A 141 -2.82 -5.78 -11.23
C PHE A 141 -1.76 -4.87 -10.55
N GLU A 142 -1.67 -4.90 -9.21
CA GLU A 142 -0.69 -4.13 -8.46
C GLU A 142 0.72 -4.64 -8.74
N ASN A 143 0.89 -5.97 -8.75
CA ASN A 143 2.17 -6.64 -9.00
C ASN A 143 2.78 -6.28 -10.37
N VAL A 144 1.96 -5.80 -11.32
CA VAL A 144 2.38 -5.35 -12.65
C VAL A 144 2.37 -3.83 -12.81
N GLN A 145 1.98 -3.10 -11.77
CA GLN A 145 1.86 -1.65 -11.76
C GLN A 145 1.00 -1.10 -12.92
N CYS A 146 -0.18 -1.69 -13.14
CA CYS A 146 -1.07 -1.31 -14.25
C CYS A 146 -1.62 0.12 -14.07
N LYS A 147 -0.99 1.08 -14.74
CA LYS A 147 -1.32 2.51 -14.62
C LYS A 147 -2.76 2.87 -15.05
N GLN A 148 -3.40 2.05 -15.87
CA GLN A 148 -4.75 2.32 -16.39
C GLN A 148 -5.82 2.36 -15.29
N LEU A 149 -5.60 1.68 -14.17
CA LEU A 149 -6.55 1.64 -13.06
C LEU A 149 -6.34 2.78 -12.05
N LEU A 150 -5.29 3.60 -12.19
CA LEU A 150 -4.92 4.59 -11.18
C LEU A 150 -6.00 5.65 -10.96
N ASP A 151 -6.59 6.19 -12.03
CA ASP A 151 -7.61 7.24 -11.93
C ASP A 151 -8.85 6.78 -11.16
N VAL A 152 -9.29 5.54 -11.38
CA VAL A 152 -10.46 4.97 -10.68
C VAL A 152 -10.13 4.56 -9.25
N LEU A 153 -8.92 4.07 -8.98
CA LEU A 153 -8.47 3.80 -7.62
C LEU A 153 -8.35 5.08 -6.79
N VAL A 154 -7.88 6.17 -7.40
CA VAL A 154 -7.90 7.51 -6.79
C VAL A 154 -9.32 7.88 -6.39
N LYS A 155 -10.31 7.70 -7.27
CA LYS A 155 -11.72 7.95 -6.93
C LYS A 155 -12.18 7.11 -5.73
N CYS A 156 -11.78 5.84 -5.64
CA CYS A 156 -12.11 5.00 -4.49
C CYS A 156 -11.55 5.59 -3.17
N VAL A 157 -10.27 5.96 -3.13
CA VAL A 157 -9.62 6.47 -1.90
C VAL A 157 -10.01 7.90 -1.54
N THR A 158 -10.55 8.67 -2.49
CA THR A 158 -11.11 10.00 -2.24
C THR A 158 -12.63 9.99 -2.11
N SER A 159 -13.27 8.80 -2.08
CA SER A 159 -14.71 8.69 -1.95
C SER A 159 -15.16 8.87 -0.49
N ARG A 160 -16.44 9.25 -0.30
CA ARG A 160 -17.05 9.26 1.04
C ARG A 160 -16.99 7.89 1.73
N PHE A 161 -17.05 6.81 0.95
CA PHE A 161 -17.07 5.44 1.49
C PHE A 161 -15.73 5.05 2.11
N TYR A 162 -14.63 5.57 1.57
CA TYR A 162 -13.31 5.43 2.18
C TYR A 162 -13.24 6.13 3.55
N VAL A 163 -13.77 7.37 3.63
CA VAL A 163 -13.82 8.12 4.89
C VAL A 163 -14.73 7.44 5.92
N ASP A 164 -15.88 6.92 5.49
CA ASP A 164 -16.81 6.19 6.34
C ASP A 164 -16.20 4.87 6.86
N ALA A 165 -15.51 4.12 5.99
CA ALA A 165 -14.79 2.91 6.37
C ALA A 165 -13.68 3.21 7.38
N LEU A 166 -12.91 4.29 7.19
CA LEU A 166 -11.94 4.75 8.18
C LEU A 166 -12.63 5.05 9.51
N ARG A 167 -13.69 5.86 9.53
CA ARG A 167 -14.40 6.21 10.78
C ARG A 167 -14.93 4.98 11.52
N GLY A 168 -15.44 3.98 10.80
CA GLY A 168 -15.93 2.72 11.37
C GLY A 168 -14.86 1.95 12.16
N LEU A 169 -13.58 2.08 11.82
CA LEU A 169 -12.48 1.39 12.52
C LEU A 169 -12.37 1.76 14.00
N SER A 170 -12.75 2.99 14.39
CA SER A 170 -12.67 3.42 15.79
C SER A 170 -13.80 2.84 16.65
N GLU A 171 -14.93 2.48 16.02
CA GLU A 171 -16.13 1.98 16.68
C GLU A 171 -16.04 0.46 16.90
N GLY A 172 -15.22 -0.21 16.08
CA GLY A 172 -14.96 -1.65 16.17
C GLY A 172 -13.95 -2.02 17.26
N LYS A 173 -14.29 -3.01 18.09
CA LYS A 173 -13.33 -3.71 18.98
C LYS A 173 -12.51 -4.79 18.24
N SER A 174 -12.73 -4.95 16.95
CA SER A 174 -12.11 -6.01 16.15
C SER A 174 -10.64 -5.69 15.87
N THR A 175 -9.79 -6.69 16.04
CA THR A 175 -8.38 -6.63 15.63
C THR A 175 -8.19 -6.96 14.14
N SER A 176 -9.23 -7.42 13.44
CA SER A 176 -9.18 -7.75 12.02
C SER A 176 -10.07 -6.83 11.19
N LEU A 177 -9.56 -6.46 10.02
CA LEU A 177 -10.31 -5.72 9.00
C LEU A 177 -11.34 -6.65 8.33
N SER A 178 -12.54 -6.13 8.08
CA SER A 178 -13.50 -6.65 7.10
C SER A 178 -12.89 -6.65 5.69
N ILE A 179 -13.43 -7.41 4.74
CA ILE A 179 -12.93 -7.41 3.37
C ILE A 179 -13.11 -6.04 2.71
N THR A 180 -14.18 -5.34 3.06
CA THR A 180 -14.44 -3.95 2.63
C THR A 180 -13.35 -3.01 3.14
N GLU A 181 -13.04 -3.06 4.44
CA GLU A 181 -12.01 -2.22 5.02
C GLU A 181 -10.63 -2.58 4.46
N HIS A 182 -10.32 -3.86 4.28
CA HIS A 182 -9.06 -4.27 3.65
C HIS A 182 -8.95 -3.71 2.23
N PHE A 183 -9.98 -3.90 1.40
CA PHE A 183 -9.98 -3.44 0.02
C PHE A 183 -9.82 -1.92 -0.10
N LEU A 184 -10.64 -1.16 0.63
CA LEU A 184 -10.63 0.31 0.56
C LEU A 184 -9.43 0.92 1.26
N LEU A 185 -9.07 0.43 2.44
CA LEU A 185 -8.11 1.10 3.33
C LEU A 185 -6.69 0.55 3.22
N VAL A 186 -6.52 -0.61 2.56
CA VAL A 186 -5.21 -1.25 2.36
C VAL A 186 -4.93 -1.43 0.88
N THR A 187 -5.72 -2.22 0.15
CA THR A 187 -5.40 -2.61 -1.23
C THR A 187 -5.38 -1.43 -2.19
N CYS A 188 -6.47 -0.64 -2.25
CA CYS A 188 -6.55 0.52 -3.13
C CYS A 188 -5.43 1.55 -2.89
N PRO A 189 -5.17 2.01 -1.65
CA PRO A 189 -4.14 3.01 -1.43
C PRO A 189 -2.73 2.44 -1.55
N ASN A 190 -2.50 1.16 -1.22
CA ASN A 190 -1.21 0.50 -1.48
C ASN A 190 -0.90 0.50 -2.98
N TYR A 191 -1.89 0.14 -3.80
CA TYR A 191 -1.78 0.14 -5.25
C TYR A 191 -1.33 1.50 -5.80
N ILE A 192 -1.95 2.57 -5.33
CA ILE A 192 -1.59 3.93 -5.74
C ILE A 192 -0.14 4.23 -5.32
N VAL A 193 0.24 3.93 -4.08
CA VAL A 193 1.59 4.21 -3.56
C VAL A 193 2.66 3.44 -4.32
N THR A 194 2.38 2.21 -4.78
CA THR A 194 3.35 1.41 -5.55
C THR A 194 3.46 1.84 -7.01
N CYS A 195 2.41 2.41 -7.58
CA CYS A 195 2.31 2.76 -9.00
C CYS A 195 2.60 4.25 -9.32
N ASP A 196 2.30 5.18 -8.41
CA ASP A 196 2.50 6.63 -8.64
C ASP A 196 3.98 7.02 -8.47
N ARG A 197 4.76 6.85 -9.55
CA ARG A 197 6.18 7.26 -9.59
C ARG A 197 6.36 8.77 -9.83
N ASP A 198 5.38 9.44 -10.42
CA ASP A 198 5.48 10.85 -10.86
C ASP A 198 4.82 11.85 -9.91
N LYS A 199 4.37 11.41 -8.71
CA LYS A 199 3.75 12.20 -7.63
C LYS A 199 2.49 12.99 -8.01
N SER A 200 2.07 12.97 -9.27
CA SER A 200 0.94 13.74 -9.80
C SER A 200 -0.39 13.30 -9.17
N TYR A 201 -0.58 12.00 -8.97
CA TYR A 201 -1.76 11.48 -8.28
C TYR A 201 -1.72 11.76 -6.79
N SER A 202 -0.53 11.67 -6.20
CA SER A 202 -0.33 11.94 -4.78
C SER A 202 -0.75 13.36 -4.41
N SER A 203 -0.47 14.37 -5.24
CA SER A 203 -0.97 15.75 -5.05
C SER A 203 -2.50 15.85 -5.10
N LYS A 204 -3.13 15.19 -6.06
CA LYS A 204 -4.60 15.16 -6.19
C LYS A 204 -5.25 14.51 -4.96
N ILE A 205 -4.73 13.36 -4.55
CA ILE A 205 -5.25 12.62 -3.38
C ILE A 205 -4.97 13.39 -2.10
N ALA A 206 -3.77 13.96 -1.93
CA ALA A 206 -3.42 14.71 -0.73
C ALA A 206 -4.38 15.87 -0.52
N ASN A 207 -4.73 16.64 -1.55
CA ASN A 207 -5.70 17.73 -1.40
C ASN A 207 -7.09 17.25 -0.97
N GLU A 208 -7.61 16.19 -1.59
CA GLU A 208 -8.92 15.61 -1.23
C GLU A 208 -8.90 14.99 0.18
N MET A 209 -7.82 14.29 0.52
CA MET A 209 -7.64 13.68 1.83
C MET A 209 -7.46 14.73 2.91
N LEU A 210 -6.67 15.78 2.67
CA LEU A 210 -6.42 16.89 3.60
C LEU A 210 -7.72 17.61 3.97
N ASN A 211 -8.65 17.76 3.03
CA ASN A 211 -9.98 18.34 3.31
C ASN A 211 -10.77 17.53 4.35
N HIS A 212 -10.51 16.23 4.47
CA HIS A 212 -11.16 15.34 5.44
C HIS A 212 -10.24 14.96 6.62
N TYR A 213 -8.96 15.36 6.54
CA TYR A 213 -7.90 14.90 7.44
C TYR A 213 -8.09 15.47 8.85
N ASP A 214 -8.47 16.74 8.96
CA ASP A 214 -8.75 17.38 10.27
C ASP A 214 -9.87 16.65 11.02
N ASP A 215 -10.97 16.32 10.34
CA ASP A 215 -12.11 15.58 10.92
C ASP A 215 -11.73 14.14 11.29
N LEU A 216 -11.03 13.45 10.39
CA LEU A 216 -10.54 12.08 10.63
C LEU A 216 -9.60 12.03 11.84
N LEU A 217 -8.77 13.05 12.02
CA LEU A 217 -7.76 13.03 13.08
C LEU A 217 -8.31 13.52 14.40
N ALA A 218 -9.21 14.50 14.41
CA ALA A 218 -10.00 14.82 15.60
C ALA A 218 -10.73 13.59 16.16
N HIS A 219 -11.12 12.66 15.29
CA HIS A 219 -11.77 11.41 15.64
C HIS A 219 -10.81 10.37 16.24
N PHE A 220 -9.65 10.11 15.62
CA PHE A 220 -8.72 9.07 16.07
C PHE A 220 -7.78 9.49 17.19
N LEU A 221 -7.30 10.74 17.20
CA LEU A 221 -6.21 11.21 18.06
C LEU A 221 -6.52 11.11 19.56
N PRO A 222 -7.75 11.40 20.05
CA PRO A 222 -8.08 11.23 21.48
C PRO A 222 -7.88 9.78 21.98
N HIS A 223 -7.93 8.81 21.07
CA HIS A 223 -7.84 7.38 21.35
C HIS A 223 -6.50 6.77 20.89
N VAL A 224 -5.46 7.57 20.66
CA VAL A 224 -4.14 7.10 20.16
C VAL A 224 -3.51 5.98 21.00
N LYS A 225 -3.81 5.92 22.30
CA LYS A 225 -3.36 4.83 23.20
C LYS A 225 -4.02 3.48 22.93
N GLN A 226 -5.17 3.49 22.24
CA GLN A 226 -6.00 2.32 21.96
C GLN A 226 -5.92 1.90 20.48
N TRP A 227 -5.08 2.57 19.67
CA TRP A 227 -4.92 2.23 18.27
C TRP A 227 -4.44 0.78 18.11
N THR A 228 -5.21 0.01 17.35
CA THR A 228 -4.88 -1.37 16.97
C THR A 228 -3.91 -1.38 15.79
N THR A 229 -3.28 -2.53 15.53
CA THR A 229 -2.47 -2.74 14.32
C THR A 229 -3.26 -2.39 13.04
N SER A 230 -4.56 -2.68 13.01
CA SER A 230 -5.45 -2.37 11.88
C SER A 230 -5.59 -0.87 11.67
N ILE A 231 -5.87 -0.10 12.73
CA ILE A 231 -5.93 1.37 12.65
C ILE A 231 -4.59 1.93 12.13
N MET A 232 -3.46 1.48 12.69
CA MET A 232 -2.13 1.92 12.26
C MET A 232 -1.86 1.58 10.78
N SER A 233 -2.30 0.42 10.32
CA SER A 233 -2.15 -0.02 8.93
C SER A 233 -2.94 0.87 7.96
N CYS A 234 -4.15 1.26 8.34
CA CYS A 234 -5.01 2.11 7.51
C CYS A 234 -4.56 3.57 7.51
N LEU A 235 -4.10 4.10 8.65
CA LEU A 235 -3.58 5.47 8.75
C LEU A 235 -2.22 5.67 8.07
N PHE A 236 -1.44 4.59 7.91
CA PHE A 236 -0.15 4.63 7.22
C PHE A 236 -0.25 5.13 5.78
N TYR A 237 -1.25 4.71 5.00
CA TYR A 237 -1.31 5.08 3.58
C TYR A 237 -1.62 6.56 3.32
N PRO A 238 -2.63 7.18 3.98
CA PRO A 238 -2.82 8.63 3.92
C PRO A 238 -1.52 9.39 4.21
N MET A 239 -0.83 9.02 5.29
CA MET A 239 0.45 9.63 5.67
C MET A 239 1.51 9.46 4.57
N LYS A 240 1.58 8.28 3.96
CA LYS A 240 2.55 7.98 2.91
C LYS A 240 2.28 8.74 1.61
N ILE A 241 1.01 8.90 1.24
CA ILE A 241 0.60 9.68 0.07
C ILE A 241 0.96 11.15 0.29
N VAL A 242 0.58 11.71 1.44
CA VAL A 242 0.84 13.13 1.74
C VAL A 242 2.33 13.43 1.84
N LEU A 243 3.16 12.50 2.34
CA LEU A 243 4.61 12.66 2.42
C LEU A 243 5.23 13.15 1.10
N SER A 244 4.75 12.65 -0.04
CA SER A 244 5.29 13.03 -1.34
C SER A 244 4.98 14.47 -1.75
N THR A 245 3.99 15.09 -1.10
CA THR A 245 3.40 16.41 -1.41
C THR A 245 3.76 17.49 -0.41
N ILE A 246 4.30 17.14 0.76
CA ILE A 246 4.65 18.08 1.86
C ILE A 246 5.34 19.37 1.38
N PRO A 247 6.37 19.33 0.50
CA PRO A 247 7.05 20.55 0.06
C PRO A 247 6.13 21.54 -0.66
N SER A 248 5.08 21.04 -1.32
CA SER A 248 4.11 21.87 -2.06
C SER A 248 2.94 22.37 -1.23
N LEU A 249 2.74 21.86 -0.01
CA LEU A 249 1.61 22.28 0.82
C LEU A 249 1.86 23.66 1.46
N PRO A 250 0.83 24.51 1.64
CA PRO A 250 0.95 25.73 2.43
C PRO A 250 1.13 25.43 3.93
N TYR A 251 1.63 26.42 4.68
CA TYR A 251 1.86 26.31 6.13
C TYR A 251 0.62 25.84 6.88
N GLU A 252 -0.55 26.38 6.53
CA GLU A 252 -1.84 26.12 7.16
C GLU A 252 -2.26 24.65 7.03
N GLN A 253 -1.87 23.97 5.94
CA GLN A 253 -2.12 22.54 5.74
C GLN A 253 -1.05 21.68 6.40
N ARG A 254 0.20 22.15 6.47
CA ARG A 254 1.28 21.42 7.17
C ARG A 254 1.11 21.43 8.69
N LYS A 255 0.59 22.50 9.27
CA LYS A 255 0.55 22.69 10.71
C LYS A 255 -0.26 21.62 11.47
N PRO A 256 -1.52 21.30 11.08
CA PRO A 256 -2.28 20.22 11.72
C PRO A 256 -1.57 18.88 11.64
N MET A 257 -0.98 18.56 10.47
CA MET A 257 -0.21 17.33 10.30
C MET A 257 1.00 17.28 11.23
N TYR A 258 1.76 18.37 11.32
CA TYR A 258 2.93 18.47 12.20
C TYR A 258 2.57 18.13 13.65
N ASP A 259 1.48 18.70 14.18
CA ASP A 259 1.06 18.47 15.56
C ASP A 259 0.67 16.99 15.79
N ILE A 260 0.04 16.36 14.80
CA ILE A 260 -0.37 14.95 14.86
C ILE A 260 0.81 14.00 14.80
N ILE A 261 1.75 14.26 13.90
CA ILE A 261 2.97 13.46 13.78
C ILE A 261 3.78 13.51 15.08
N LEU A 262 3.82 14.66 15.74
CA LEU A 262 4.41 14.77 17.08
C LEU A 262 3.67 13.91 18.11
N VAL A 263 2.34 13.92 18.13
CA VAL A 263 1.56 13.07 19.05
C VAL A 263 1.82 11.58 18.80
N ILE A 264 1.90 11.16 17.53
CA ILE A 264 2.23 9.76 17.17
C ILE A 264 3.64 9.40 17.64
N LEU A 265 4.64 10.26 17.42
CA LEU A 265 6.02 9.97 17.79
C LEU A 265 6.25 9.99 19.31
N LEU A 266 5.54 10.85 20.04
CA LEU A 266 5.70 11.02 21.49
C LEU A 266 4.87 10.03 22.31
N ASN A 267 3.96 9.28 21.69
CA ASN A 267 3.15 8.30 22.40
C ASN A 267 3.79 6.91 22.37
N THR A 268 3.95 6.31 23.55
CA THR A 268 4.58 4.99 23.71
C THR A 268 3.77 3.86 23.08
N SER A 269 2.44 3.98 22.94
CA SER A 269 1.62 2.93 22.30
C SER A 269 1.87 2.82 20.79
N THR A 270 2.25 3.93 20.17
CA THR A 270 2.54 4.04 18.73
C THR A 270 4.03 3.91 18.45
N CYS A 271 4.90 4.26 19.40
CA CYS A 271 6.37 4.13 19.32
C CYS A 271 6.94 2.97 20.14
N ASP A 272 6.25 1.84 20.22
CA ASP A 272 6.80 0.62 20.82
C ASP A 272 7.48 -0.27 19.76
N LEU A 273 8.81 -0.30 19.83
CA LEU A 273 9.73 -1.02 18.94
C LEU A 273 9.56 -2.55 18.96
N ASN A 274 8.93 -3.12 19.99
CA ASN A 274 8.60 -4.54 20.05
C ASN A 274 7.30 -4.88 19.30
N GLY A 275 6.65 -3.89 18.70
CA GLY A 275 5.40 -4.05 17.98
C GLY A 275 5.52 -4.75 16.63
N GLU A 276 4.35 -5.02 16.05
CA GLU A 276 4.22 -5.64 14.73
C GLU A 276 4.64 -4.69 13.59
N ARG A 277 4.92 -5.26 12.42
CA ARG A 277 5.40 -4.56 11.22
C ARG A 277 4.60 -3.29 10.85
N PRO A 278 3.26 -3.22 10.95
CA PRO A 278 2.53 -1.99 10.65
C PRO A 278 2.90 -0.82 11.57
N ARG A 279 3.26 -1.10 12.82
CA ARG A 279 3.75 -0.08 13.74
C ARG A 279 5.08 0.50 13.28
N HIS A 280 6.02 -0.35 12.85
CA HIS A 280 7.30 0.11 12.29
C HIS A 280 7.10 1.00 11.04
N LYS A 281 6.20 0.60 10.14
CA LYS A 281 5.83 1.42 8.97
C LYS A 281 5.29 2.79 9.37
N MET A 282 4.45 2.84 10.40
CA MET A 282 3.89 4.10 10.92
C MET A 282 4.97 4.97 11.55
N ILE A 283 5.86 4.41 12.40
CA ILE A 283 6.99 5.13 12.99
C ILE A 283 7.87 5.73 11.89
N TYR A 284 8.31 4.90 10.95
CA TYR A 284 9.17 5.33 9.84
C TYR A 284 8.52 6.46 9.02
N THR A 285 7.23 6.33 8.70
CA THR A 285 6.51 7.34 7.91
C THR A 285 6.32 8.64 8.70
N SER A 286 6.07 8.54 10.00
CA SER A 286 5.98 9.67 10.91
C SER A 286 7.29 10.45 10.97
N LEU A 287 8.42 9.74 11.12
CA LEU A 287 9.74 10.35 11.07
C LEU A 287 10.00 11.05 9.73
N CYS A 288 9.69 10.38 8.60
CA CYS A 288 9.84 10.98 7.28
C CYS A 288 9.02 12.26 7.13
N LEU A 289 7.75 12.22 7.55
CA LEU A 289 6.85 13.38 7.49
C LEU A 289 7.38 14.54 8.33
N LEU A 290 7.80 14.28 9.56
CA LEU A 290 8.32 15.33 10.43
C LEU A 290 9.61 15.94 9.88
N VAL A 291 10.55 15.11 9.40
CA VAL A 291 11.78 15.57 8.75
C VAL A 291 11.48 16.46 7.55
N GLU A 292 10.60 16.02 6.63
CA GLU A 292 10.26 16.80 5.45
C GLU A 292 9.55 18.11 5.82
N MET A 293 8.61 18.08 6.76
CA MET A 293 7.89 19.28 7.21
C MET A 293 8.83 20.34 7.80
N VAL A 294 9.75 19.95 8.68
CA VAL A 294 10.67 20.91 9.31
C VAL A 294 11.81 21.36 8.39
N ARG A 295 12.10 20.61 7.32
CA ARG A 295 13.03 21.06 6.27
C ARG A 295 12.41 22.12 5.38
N CYS A 296 11.20 21.87 4.87
CA CYS A 296 10.55 22.81 3.97
C CYS A 296 9.93 24.02 4.68
N ASP A 297 9.88 24.02 6.02
CA ASP A 297 9.20 25.05 6.80
C ASP A 297 10.00 25.50 8.04
N VAL A 298 10.69 26.63 7.90
CA VAL A 298 11.52 27.22 8.95
C VAL A 298 10.71 27.61 10.19
N ILE A 299 9.41 27.93 10.03
CA ILE A 299 8.55 28.28 11.16
C ILE A 299 8.32 27.03 12.03
N LEU A 300 7.98 25.89 11.41
CA LEU A 300 7.79 24.63 12.12
C LEU A 300 9.10 24.11 12.76
N LEU A 301 10.23 24.28 12.08
CA LEU A 301 11.54 23.94 12.66
C LEU A 301 11.84 24.76 13.92
N ASN A 302 11.64 26.07 13.86
CA ASN A 302 11.87 26.97 14.99
C ASN A 302 10.90 26.67 16.13
N GLU A 303 9.64 26.36 15.83
CA GLU A 303 8.66 25.93 16.83
C GLU A 303 9.14 24.66 17.55
N LEU A 304 9.59 23.65 16.81
CA LEU A 304 10.10 22.40 17.38
C LEU A 304 11.36 22.62 18.22
N LYS A 305 12.25 23.54 17.80
CA LYS A 305 13.48 23.88 18.55
C LYS A 305 13.21 24.63 19.86
N ASN A 306 12.16 25.45 19.88
CA ASN A 306 11.89 26.37 20.99
C ASN A 306 10.91 25.80 22.04
N LYS A 307 10.13 24.76 21.72
CA LYS A 307 9.30 24.05 22.69
C LYS A 307 10.15 23.06 23.50
N SER A 308 10.77 23.52 24.59
CA SER A 308 11.74 22.77 25.39
C SER A 308 11.28 21.36 25.77
N ASP A 309 10.02 21.23 26.23
CA ASP A 309 9.51 19.97 26.78
C ASP A 309 9.28 18.95 25.66
N ILE A 310 8.59 19.37 24.59
CA ILE A 310 8.34 18.55 23.40
C ILE A 310 9.67 18.14 22.75
N LYS A 311 10.61 19.09 22.61
CA LYS A 311 11.94 18.82 22.06
C LYS A 311 12.68 17.77 22.90
N SER A 312 12.68 17.93 24.23
CA SER A 312 13.39 17.02 25.13
C SER A 312 12.84 15.61 25.04
N ASP A 313 11.52 15.45 25.04
CA ASP A 313 10.89 14.14 24.95
C ASP A 313 11.06 13.52 23.57
N LEU A 314 10.99 14.33 22.50
CA LEU A 314 11.26 13.85 21.15
C LEU A 314 12.72 13.36 21.03
N ILE A 315 13.70 14.08 21.56
CA ILE A 315 15.11 13.64 21.54
C ILE A 315 15.29 12.30 22.25
N LYS A 316 14.60 12.05 23.37
CA LYS A 316 14.63 10.74 24.04
C LYS A 316 14.13 9.63 23.11
N VAL A 317 12.97 9.85 22.49
CA VAL A 317 12.40 8.90 21.51
C VAL A 317 13.37 8.66 20.36
N LEU A 318 13.94 9.71 19.77
CA LEU A 318 14.87 9.58 18.65
C LEU A 318 16.16 8.84 19.03
N ASN A 319 16.66 9.03 20.26
CA ASN A 319 17.82 8.31 20.78
C ASN A 319 17.57 6.82 21.03
N ASP A 320 16.32 6.44 21.32
CA ASP A 320 15.93 5.03 21.42
C ASP A 320 15.77 4.42 20.02
N LEU A 321 15.11 5.15 19.09
CA LEU A 321 14.91 4.73 17.70
C LEU A 321 16.24 4.61 16.92
N SER A 322 17.22 5.49 17.19
CA SER A 322 18.54 5.45 16.53
C SER A 322 19.37 4.21 16.89
N LYS A 323 19.02 3.53 17.99
CA LYS A 323 19.66 2.29 18.45
C LYS A 323 18.88 1.04 18.07
N TYR A 324 17.78 1.18 17.32
CA TYR A 324 16.91 0.06 16.99
C TYR A 324 17.48 -0.82 15.86
N GLU A 325 18.33 -1.77 16.23
CA GLU A 325 19.11 -2.62 15.29
C GLU A 325 18.27 -3.37 14.25
N SER A 326 16.98 -3.63 14.52
CA SER A 326 16.12 -4.40 13.63
C SER A 326 15.59 -3.62 12.41
N ASP A 327 15.65 -2.29 12.40
CA ASP A 327 15.23 -1.48 11.24
C ASP A 327 16.16 -0.28 10.99
N GLU A 328 17.10 -0.44 10.06
CA GLU A 328 18.06 0.60 9.65
C GLU A 328 17.40 1.86 9.11
N GLN A 329 16.20 1.77 8.51
CA GLN A 329 15.54 2.93 7.93
C GLN A 329 14.98 3.84 9.03
N ILE A 330 14.46 3.25 10.10
CA ILE A 330 14.04 3.98 11.30
C ILE A 330 15.26 4.64 11.96
N GLN A 331 16.37 3.91 12.12
CA GLN A 331 17.60 4.47 12.71
C GLN A 331 18.08 5.71 11.94
N LEU A 332 18.21 5.60 10.62
CA LEU A 332 18.71 6.69 9.79
C LEU A 332 17.79 7.91 9.86
N LYS A 333 16.47 7.72 9.80
CA LYS A 333 15.53 8.84 9.88
C LYS A 333 15.48 9.47 11.27
N ALA A 334 15.67 8.69 12.33
CA ALA A 334 15.79 9.21 13.68
C ALA A 334 17.06 10.07 13.83
N ILE A 335 18.22 9.58 13.37
CA ILE A 335 19.50 10.30 13.37
C ILE A 335 19.38 11.62 12.58
N GLU A 336 18.79 11.54 11.39
CA GLU A 336 18.55 12.70 10.51
C GLU A 336 17.71 13.76 11.22
N LEU A 337 16.61 13.39 11.88
CA LEU A 337 15.82 14.35 12.64
C LEU A 337 16.57 14.92 13.85
N THR A 338 17.31 14.09 14.60
CA THR A 338 18.13 14.57 15.73
C THR A 338 19.13 15.63 15.27
N SER A 339 19.78 15.44 14.12
CA SER A 339 20.74 16.41 13.55
C SER A 339 20.12 17.76 13.20
N LEU A 340 18.81 17.81 12.95
CA LEU A 340 18.10 19.07 12.67
C LEU A 340 17.76 19.83 13.97
N LEU A 341 17.66 19.12 15.10
CA LEU A 341 17.17 19.66 16.38
C LEU A 341 18.27 20.05 17.36
N VAL A 342 19.43 19.41 17.24
CA VAL A 342 20.56 19.53 18.16
C VAL A 342 21.71 20.29 17.47
N PRO A 343 22.44 21.18 18.17
CA PRO A 343 23.65 21.79 17.65
C PRO A 343 24.65 20.74 17.15
N GLU A 344 25.38 21.05 16.08
CA GLU A 344 26.31 20.12 15.43
C GLU A 344 27.37 19.54 16.41
N GLU A 345 27.87 20.35 17.33
CA GLU A 345 28.84 19.92 18.34
C GLU A 345 28.28 18.89 19.32
N GLU A 346 27.03 19.07 19.75
CA GLU A 346 26.33 18.13 20.64
C GLU A 346 26.00 16.84 19.87
N PHE A 347 25.49 16.97 18.64
CA PHE A 347 25.19 15.84 17.77
C PHE A 347 26.43 14.93 17.55
N ARG A 348 27.60 15.52 17.28
CA ARG A 348 28.86 14.78 17.08
C ARG A 348 29.40 14.11 18.34
N LYS A 349 29.11 14.66 19.53
CA LYS A 349 29.51 14.05 20.81
C LYS A 349 28.67 12.81 21.12
N GLU A 350 27.37 12.87 20.81
CA GLU A 350 26.43 11.80 21.13
C GLU A 350 26.38 10.70 20.06
N ASN A 351 26.75 11.01 18.82
CA ASN A 351 26.71 10.06 17.71
C ASN A 351 28.13 9.77 17.18
N ASN A 352 28.52 8.50 17.20
CA ASN A 352 29.79 8.08 16.61
C ASN A 352 29.75 8.29 15.09
N THR A 353 30.55 9.24 14.60
CA THR A 353 30.58 9.64 13.18
C THR A 353 30.89 8.48 12.25
N GLU A 354 31.74 7.52 12.67
CA GLU A 354 32.05 6.33 11.88
C GLU A 354 30.85 5.38 11.78
N GLN A 355 30.12 5.18 12.88
CA GLN A 355 28.93 4.32 12.90
C GLN A 355 27.80 4.92 12.06
N VAL A 356 27.54 6.22 12.22
CA VAL A 356 26.54 6.94 11.42
C VAL A 356 26.90 6.86 9.93
N THR A 357 28.14 7.17 9.57
CA THR A 357 28.61 7.07 8.18
C THR A 357 28.51 5.64 7.65
N GLY A 358 28.85 4.64 8.47
CA GLY A 358 28.70 3.22 8.13
C GLY A 358 27.26 2.82 7.82
N LEU A 359 26.28 3.27 8.61
CA LEU A 359 24.85 3.05 8.37
C LEU A 359 24.39 3.70 7.05
N PHE A 360 24.80 4.95 6.79
CA PHE A 360 24.48 5.65 5.55
C PHE A 360 25.06 4.92 4.33
N VAL A 361 26.35 4.57 4.36
CA VAL A 361 27.03 3.86 3.25
C VAL A 361 26.39 2.49 3.02
N LYS A 362 26.08 1.75 4.09
CA LYS A 362 25.40 0.45 3.98
C LYS A 362 24.03 0.60 3.31
N SER A 363 23.20 1.53 3.78
CA SER A 363 21.87 1.78 3.20
C SER A 363 21.92 2.28 1.76
N PHE A 364 22.90 3.12 1.42
CA PHE A 364 23.14 3.56 0.05
C PHE A 364 23.51 2.39 -0.86
N ASN A 365 24.48 1.58 -0.45
CA ASN A 365 24.94 0.42 -1.22
C ASN A 365 23.81 -0.59 -1.46
N VAL A 366 22.99 -0.87 -0.45
CA VAL A 366 21.80 -1.74 -0.59
C VAL A 366 20.82 -1.14 -1.61
N ALA A 367 20.54 0.16 -1.54
CA ALA A 367 19.63 0.81 -2.48
C ALA A 367 20.14 0.78 -3.93
N VAL A 368 21.46 0.93 -4.13
CA VAL A 368 22.09 0.83 -5.45
C VAL A 368 22.06 -0.61 -5.97
N GLN A 369 22.39 -1.60 -5.13
CA GLN A 369 22.36 -3.02 -5.50
C GLN A 369 20.94 -3.48 -5.88
N ASP A 370 19.92 -2.97 -5.18
CA ASP A 370 18.50 -3.22 -5.48
C ASP A 370 17.99 -2.50 -6.74
N GLY A 371 18.82 -1.70 -7.43
CA GLY A 371 18.40 -0.87 -8.57
C GLY A 371 17.42 0.25 -8.19
N LYS A 372 17.30 0.60 -6.91
CA LYS A 372 16.36 1.60 -6.39
C LYS A 372 17.02 2.98 -6.32
N LEU A 373 17.31 3.56 -7.49
CA LEU A 373 18.00 4.85 -7.62
C LEU A 373 17.34 5.99 -6.81
N ASN A 374 16.01 6.05 -6.74
CA ASN A 374 15.30 7.05 -5.93
C ASN A 374 15.55 6.89 -4.43
N LYS A 375 15.72 5.64 -3.95
CA LYS A 375 16.06 5.35 -2.56
C LYS A 375 17.51 5.73 -2.28
N ALA A 376 18.42 5.47 -3.22
CA ALA A 376 19.82 5.89 -3.12
C ALA A 376 19.94 7.42 -3.07
N ASP A 377 19.20 8.15 -3.91
CA ASP A 377 19.13 9.62 -3.89
C ASP A 377 18.59 10.15 -2.55
N GLY A 378 17.52 9.53 -2.03
CA GLY A 378 16.97 9.88 -0.71
C GLY A 378 17.98 9.72 0.43
N VAL A 379 18.81 8.67 0.39
CA VAL A 379 19.89 8.46 1.38
C VAL A 379 20.98 9.53 1.24
N LEU A 380 21.36 9.91 0.02
CA LEU A 380 22.35 10.97 -0.23
C LEU A 380 21.86 12.35 0.21
N ARG A 381 20.57 12.67 0.02
CA ARG A 381 19.98 13.93 0.52
C ARG A 381 20.07 14.02 2.04
N GLY A 382 19.75 12.91 2.73
CA GLY A 382 19.91 12.81 4.19
C GLY A 382 21.35 13.03 4.67
N PHE A 383 22.34 12.65 3.87
CA PHE A 383 23.76 12.86 4.17
C PHE A 383 24.22 14.31 3.96
N SER A 384 23.70 14.98 2.93
CA SER A 384 24.20 16.31 2.54
C SER A 384 23.79 17.45 3.48
N GLY A 385 22.75 17.26 4.31
CA GLY A 385 22.20 18.29 5.19
C GLY A 385 21.78 19.59 4.47
N ARG A 386 21.70 19.60 3.14
CA ARG A 386 21.43 20.78 2.32
C ARG A 386 20.11 20.63 1.59
N ASP A 387 19.26 21.65 1.78
CA ASP A 387 18.22 22.01 0.84
C ASP A 387 18.86 22.32 -0.52
N ILE A 388 18.39 21.66 -1.58
CA ILE A 388 18.57 22.16 -2.94
C ILE A 388 17.27 22.89 -3.27
N ALA A 389 17.35 24.22 -3.11
CA ALA A 389 16.55 25.30 -3.70
C ALA A 389 15.04 25.08 -3.93
#